data_AF-H8X1G5-F1
#
_entry.id   AF-H8X1G5-F1
#
_cell.length_a   1.000
_cell.length_b   1.000
_cell.length_c   1.000
_cell.angle_alpha   90.00
_cell.angle_beta   90.00
_cell.angle_gamma   90.00
#
_symmetry.space_group_name_H-M   'P 1'
#
loop_
_entity.id
_entity.type
_entity.pdbx_description
1 polymer ?
#
loop_
_entity_poly.entity_id
_entity_poly.type
_entity_poly.pdbx_seq_one_letter_code
_entity_poly.pdbx_strand_id
1 'polypeptide(L)'
;MLQIEQNNLLIQKTLTERLFPQTDSLKSLDRIITDFDFTTYHISTLPDDKSQLLLSLNLKCWNDLVSYNVEDYLQLKYSSYKNLTILPSNQVEQGYNYSIVLDIASSVASDDEDTKLRLVDDLSLLKRNAMAAAFHKAFDRYDELSAKYSNSNTYAEEIQQELANEPVLVIKYRGVDETIYLKPSFDRVTVIFSTMFQDETDKVFGKVFLQEFVDARKRSVQTAPQVLYTQSEPPLDIARHVQGSKQDDDNKGYVTFVLFPRHLVKGDKRENCISHIEMFRSYFHYHIKCSKAFMHSRMRFRVKEFLKILNRAKPENLDDEGKVIENRKTASGRRFDVKA
;
A
#
# COMPACT_ATOMS: atom_id res chain seq x y z
N MET A 1 12.88 -5.15 4.44
CA MET A 1 11.44 -5.37 4.69
C MET A 1 10.77 -5.72 3.37
N LEU A 2 10.13 -6.89 3.26
CA LEU A 2 9.50 -7.36 2.00
C LEU A 2 8.01 -7.01 1.95
N GLN A 3 7.25 -7.29 3.00
CA GLN A 3 5.86 -6.85 3.13
C GLN A 3 5.82 -5.48 3.81
N ILE A 4 4.93 -4.60 3.36
CA ILE A 4 4.68 -3.33 4.01
C ILE A 4 3.73 -3.57 5.18
N GLU A 5 4.10 -3.07 6.36
CA GLU A 5 3.25 -3.08 7.55
C GLU A 5 1.97 -2.29 7.29
N GLN A 6 0.83 -2.81 7.76
CA GLN A 6 -0.49 -2.26 7.47
C GLN A 6 -0.85 -1.11 8.41
N ASN A 7 -0.31 -1.15 9.62
CA ASN A 7 -0.48 -0.18 10.68
C ASN A 7 0.40 1.05 10.47
N ASN A 8 -0.12 2.21 10.85
CA ASN A 8 0.69 3.41 10.92
C ASN A 8 1.56 3.40 12.18
N LEU A 9 2.86 3.15 12.01
CA LEU A 9 3.82 3.04 13.10
C LEU A 9 3.89 4.29 13.99
N LEU A 10 3.69 5.48 13.42
CA LEU A 10 3.78 6.72 14.19
C LEU A 10 2.54 6.93 15.07
N ILE A 11 1.35 6.58 14.56
CA ILE A 11 0.12 6.55 15.35
C ILE A 11 0.26 5.51 16.46
N GLN A 12 0.67 4.30 16.12
CA GLN A 12 0.84 3.21 17.08
C GLN A 12 1.76 3.62 18.23
N LYS A 13 2.97 4.10 17.92
CA LYS A 13 3.94 4.58 18.94
C LYS A 13 3.38 5.72 19.78
N THR A 14 2.74 6.69 19.14
CA THR A 14 2.17 7.85 19.85
C THR A 14 1.07 7.42 20.81
N LEU A 15 0.20 6.49 20.43
CA LEU A 15 -0.85 5.97 21.30
C LEU A 15 -0.29 5.07 22.42
N THR A 16 0.68 4.21 22.12
CA THR A 16 1.37 3.40 23.14
C THR A 16 2.03 4.28 24.20
N GLU A 17 2.74 5.33 23.80
CA GLU A 17 3.36 6.28 24.74
C GLU A 17 2.34 6.97 25.66
N ARG A 18 1.10 7.16 25.18
CA ARG A 18 0.02 7.83 25.94
C ARG A 18 -0.75 6.90 26.85
N LEU A 19 -1.02 5.68 26.41
CA LEU A 19 -1.77 4.68 27.18
C LEU A 19 -0.88 3.91 28.18
N PHE A 20 0.44 3.93 27.98
CA PHE A 20 1.43 3.34 28.87
C PHE A 20 2.45 4.41 29.32
N PRO A 21 2.03 5.41 30.11
CA PRO A 21 2.89 6.52 30.49
C PRO A 21 4.03 6.05 31.41
N GLN A 22 5.26 6.45 31.11
CA GLN A 22 6.43 6.24 31.99
C GLN A 22 6.58 7.35 33.04
N THR A 23 5.90 8.48 32.85
CA THR A 23 5.93 9.66 33.74
C THR A 23 4.52 10.22 33.88
N ASP A 24 4.17 10.70 35.07
CA ASP A 24 2.81 11.16 35.39
C ASP A 24 2.39 12.45 34.67
N SER A 25 3.32 13.19 34.06
CA SER A 25 3.02 14.46 33.40
C SER A 25 2.59 14.26 31.94
N LEU A 26 1.31 14.52 31.64
CA LEU A 26 0.81 14.58 30.27
C LEU A 26 1.33 15.84 29.55
N LYS A 27 2.18 15.63 28.54
CA LYS A 27 2.68 16.71 27.68
C LYS A 27 1.66 17.03 26.59
N SER A 28 1.54 18.32 26.21
CA SER A 28 0.76 18.72 25.03
C SER A 28 1.24 17.97 23.79
N LEU A 29 0.32 17.60 22.91
CA LEU A 29 0.63 16.96 21.64
C LEU A 29 -0.09 17.71 20.51
N ASP A 30 0.63 17.93 19.43
CA ASP A 30 0.09 18.41 18.17
C ASP A 30 1.02 17.89 17.07
N ARG A 31 0.50 16.98 16.24
CA ARG A 31 1.26 16.31 15.17
C ARG A 31 0.37 16.06 13.97
N ILE A 32 0.85 16.46 12.80
CA ILE A 32 0.28 16.06 11.51
C ILE A 32 1.14 14.90 10.97
N ILE A 33 0.49 13.82 10.57
CA ILE A 33 1.12 12.60 10.07
C ILE A 33 0.61 12.33 8.67
N THR A 34 1.49 12.09 7.72
CA THR A 34 1.11 11.69 6.36
C THR A 34 1.34 10.19 6.17
N ASP A 35 0.51 9.58 5.33
CA ASP A 35 0.55 8.17 5.01
C ASP A 35 0.31 7.97 3.51
N PHE A 36 0.38 6.73 3.02
CA PHE A 36 0.16 6.41 1.61
C PHE A 36 -1.18 6.94 1.10
N ASP A 37 -1.28 7.14 -0.22
CA ASP A 37 -2.52 7.56 -0.90
C ASP A 37 -3.03 8.94 -0.50
N PHE A 38 -2.10 9.84 -0.15
CA PHE A 38 -2.40 11.21 0.29
C PHE A 38 -3.27 11.26 1.55
N THR A 39 -3.18 10.21 2.37
CA THR A 39 -3.85 10.16 3.67
C THR A 39 -3.13 11.09 4.62
N THR A 40 -3.90 11.89 5.35
CA THR A 40 -3.37 12.78 6.40
C THR A 40 -4.10 12.50 7.69
N TYR A 41 -3.35 12.35 8.76
CA TYR A 41 -3.85 12.29 10.11
C TYR A 41 -3.43 13.51 10.89
N HIS A 42 -4.24 13.89 11.86
CA HIS A 42 -3.88 14.85 12.88
C HIS A 42 -4.14 14.27 14.24
N ILE A 43 -3.11 14.32 15.09
CA ILE A 43 -3.15 13.85 16.46
C ILE A 43 -2.82 15.03 17.35
N SER A 44 -3.80 15.48 18.12
CA SER A 44 -3.63 16.60 19.04
C SER A 44 -4.29 16.32 20.39
N THR A 45 -3.76 16.92 21.45
CA THR A 45 -4.49 17.05 22.72
C THR A 45 -5.52 18.17 22.57
N LEU A 46 -6.72 18.00 23.13
CA LEU A 46 -7.71 19.07 23.08
C LEU A 46 -7.20 20.33 23.81
N PRO A 47 -7.52 21.54 23.31
CA PRO A 47 -7.03 22.79 23.90
C PRO A 47 -7.41 22.95 25.38
N ASP A 48 -8.61 22.50 25.74
CA ASP A 48 -9.17 22.63 27.08
C ASP A 48 -8.77 21.46 28.00
N ASP A 49 -8.45 20.30 27.43
CA ASP A 49 -8.15 19.08 28.19
C ASP A 49 -7.00 18.25 27.59
N LYS A 50 -5.87 18.23 28.32
CA LYS A 50 -4.68 17.46 27.96
C LYS A 50 -4.82 15.96 28.19
N SER A 51 -5.87 15.53 28.88
CA SER A 51 -6.20 14.13 29.09
C SER A 51 -6.96 13.51 27.93
N GLN A 52 -7.49 14.33 27.02
CA GLN A 52 -8.20 13.89 25.83
C GLN A 52 -7.35 14.06 24.58
N LEU A 53 -7.39 13.04 23.73
CA LEU A 53 -6.65 12.98 22.49
C LEU A 53 -7.62 12.98 21.31
N LEU A 54 -7.49 13.95 20.43
CA LEU A 54 -8.18 14.02 19.15
C LEU A 54 -7.32 13.33 18.08
N LEU A 55 -7.89 12.33 17.41
CA LEU A 55 -7.34 11.71 16.20
C LEU A 55 -8.29 11.98 15.04
N SER A 56 -7.82 12.75 14.07
CA SER A 56 -8.57 13.08 12.85
C SER A 56 -7.92 12.44 11.63
N LEU A 57 -8.74 12.01 10.67
CA LEU A 57 -8.36 11.36 9.42
C LEU A 57 -8.94 12.13 8.22
N ASN A 58 -8.09 12.39 7.24
CA ASN A 58 -8.45 12.91 5.93
C ASN A 58 -8.08 11.90 4.83
N LEU A 59 -9.09 11.49 4.06
CA LEU A 59 -9.00 10.62 2.89
C LEU A 59 -9.68 11.28 1.70
N LYS A 60 -8.98 11.36 0.57
CA LYS A 60 -9.54 11.94 -0.67
C LYS A 60 -10.80 11.23 -1.17
N CYS A 61 -10.92 9.93 -0.91
CA CYS A 61 -12.06 9.10 -1.33
C CYS A 61 -13.16 8.99 -0.28
N TRP A 62 -13.14 9.80 0.78
CA TRP A 62 -14.13 9.68 1.87
C TRP A 62 -15.58 9.73 1.37
N ASN A 63 -15.89 10.65 0.45
CA ASN A 63 -17.23 10.77 -0.11
C ASN A 63 -17.70 9.49 -0.85
N ASP A 64 -16.77 8.80 -1.53
CA ASP A 64 -17.07 7.51 -2.14
C ASP A 64 -17.36 6.47 -1.05
N LEU A 65 -16.57 6.44 0.02
CA LEU A 65 -16.73 5.52 1.14
C LEU A 65 -18.02 5.74 1.95
N VAL A 66 -18.50 6.99 2.06
CA VAL A 66 -19.80 7.31 2.67
C VAL A 66 -20.94 6.62 1.90
N SER A 67 -20.88 6.56 0.57
CA SER A 67 -21.86 5.81 -0.24
C SER A 67 -21.82 4.28 0.00
N TYR A 68 -20.76 3.80 0.66
CA TYR A 68 -20.54 2.42 1.06
C TYR A 68 -20.66 2.20 2.58
N ASN A 69 -21.33 3.12 3.29
CA ASN A 69 -21.65 3.04 4.72
C ASN A 69 -20.41 2.96 5.64
N VAL A 70 -19.35 3.70 5.33
CA VAL A 70 -18.14 3.74 6.16
C VAL A 70 -18.41 4.24 7.58
N GLU A 71 -19.30 5.21 7.77
CA GLU A 71 -19.60 5.78 9.08
C GLU A 71 -20.23 4.73 10.01
N ASP A 72 -21.25 3.99 9.53
CA ASP A 72 -21.88 2.90 10.27
C ASP A 72 -20.87 1.79 10.62
N TYR A 73 -20.01 1.44 9.66
CA TYR A 73 -18.98 0.41 9.87
C TYR A 73 -17.97 0.82 10.94
N LEU A 74 -17.43 2.04 10.87
CA LEU A 74 -16.48 2.54 11.86
C LEU A 74 -17.15 2.73 13.22
N GLN A 75 -18.42 3.16 13.24
CA GLN A 75 -19.19 3.26 14.47
C GLN A 75 -19.38 1.89 15.12
N LEU A 76 -19.77 0.86 14.35
CA LEU A 76 -19.89 -0.50 14.86
C LEU A 76 -18.55 -1.02 15.39
N LYS A 77 -17.45 -0.77 14.66
CA LYS A 77 -16.13 -1.27 15.04
C LYS A 77 -15.62 -0.63 16.33
N TYR A 78 -15.65 0.71 16.42
CA TYR A 78 -15.05 1.42 17.55
C TYR A 78 -15.99 1.65 18.74
N SER A 79 -17.31 1.48 18.59
CA SER A 79 -18.27 1.54 19.72
C SER A 79 -18.03 0.47 20.78
N SER A 80 -17.26 -0.57 20.46
CA SER A 80 -16.81 -1.56 21.43
C SER A 80 -15.90 -0.97 22.52
N TYR A 81 -15.26 0.17 22.27
CA TYR A 81 -14.38 0.85 23.21
C TYR A 81 -15.11 1.96 23.97
N LYS A 82 -15.26 1.81 25.30
CA LYS A 82 -16.03 2.74 26.14
C LYS A 82 -15.44 4.15 26.21
N ASN A 83 -14.11 4.26 26.19
CA ASN A 83 -13.38 5.51 26.36
C ASN A 83 -13.11 6.24 25.04
N LEU A 84 -13.74 5.78 23.95
CA LEU A 84 -13.58 6.35 22.63
C LEU A 84 -14.91 6.93 22.15
N THR A 85 -14.89 8.22 21.86
CA THR A 85 -16.05 8.95 21.36
C THR A 85 -15.83 9.32 19.89
N ILE A 86 -16.71 8.85 19.02
CA ILE A 86 -16.70 9.25 17.61
C ILE A 86 -17.43 10.58 17.50
N LEU A 87 -16.79 11.57 16.87
CA LEU A 87 -17.41 12.88 16.70
C LEU A 87 -18.42 12.82 15.53
N PRO A 88 -19.63 13.39 15.72
CA PRO A 88 -20.58 13.52 14.62
C PRO A 88 -20.05 14.45 13.53
N SER A 89 -20.57 14.33 12.31
CA SER A 89 -20.06 15.03 11.12
C SER A 89 -20.02 16.57 11.25
N ASN A 90 -20.80 17.17 12.16
CA ASN A 90 -20.79 18.61 12.46
C ASN A 90 -19.69 19.05 13.45
N GLN A 91 -19.04 18.11 14.12
CA GLN A 91 -17.96 18.34 15.10
C GLN A 91 -16.62 17.77 14.62
N VAL A 92 -16.57 17.16 13.43
CA VAL A 92 -15.33 16.74 12.79
C VAL A 92 -14.41 17.95 12.61
N GLU A 93 -13.12 17.72 12.86
CA GLU A 93 -12.11 18.76 12.73
C GLU A 93 -12.09 19.34 11.30
N GLN A 94 -11.99 20.66 11.20
CA GLN A 94 -11.99 21.35 9.91
C GLN A 94 -10.85 20.85 9.01
N GLY A 95 -11.18 20.42 7.79
CA GLY A 95 -10.22 19.89 6.83
C GLY A 95 -9.98 18.38 6.94
N TYR A 96 -10.64 17.71 7.88
CA TYR A 96 -10.65 16.25 8.02
C TYR A 96 -12.04 15.69 7.73
N ASN A 97 -12.11 14.38 7.52
CA ASN A 97 -13.36 13.69 7.20
C ASN A 97 -13.94 12.92 8.37
N TYR A 98 -13.08 12.47 9.28
CA TYR A 98 -13.46 11.64 10.42
C TYR A 98 -12.60 12.01 11.62
N SER A 99 -13.21 12.18 12.78
CA SER A 99 -12.50 12.54 14.01
C SER A 99 -13.02 11.70 15.18
N ILE A 100 -12.09 11.23 16.01
CA ILE A 100 -12.39 10.48 17.23
C ILE A 100 -11.63 11.08 18.40
N VAL A 101 -12.27 11.09 19.57
CA VAL A 101 -11.70 11.54 20.82
C VAL A 101 -11.49 10.34 21.72
N LEU A 102 -10.25 10.15 22.17
CA LEU A 102 -9.87 9.15 23.15
C LEU A 102 -9.62 9.82 24.51
N ASP A 103 -10.35 9.39 25.53
CA ASP A 103 -10.07 9.77 26.91
C ASP A 103 -8.92 8.90 27.46
N ILE A 104 -7.73 9.50 27.53
CA ILE A 104 -6.52 8.80 28.00
C ILE A 104 -6.61 8.55 29.51
N ALA A 105 -7.11 9.51 30.29
CA ALA A 105 -7.15 9.37 31.75
C ALA A 105 -8.08 8.23 32.17
N SER A 106 -9.28 8.17 31.58
CA SER A 106 -10.22 7.09 31.84
C SER A 106 -9.69 5.76 31.31
N SER A 107 -9.12 5.72 30.10
CA SER A 107 -8.58 4.48 29.54
C SER A 107 -7.41 3.92 30.36
N VAL A 108 -6.49 4.78 30.81
CA VAL A 108 -5.37 4.36 31.68
C VAL A 108 -5.87 3.78 33.00
N ALA A 109 -6.93 4.37 33.59
CA ALA A 109 -7.47 3.95 34.88
C ALA A 109 -8.37 2.70 34.82
N SER A 110 -9.19 2.55 33.78
CA SER A 110 -10.24 1.51 33.72
C SER A 110 -9.91 0.32 32.85
N ASP A 111 -9.13 0.50 31.78
CA ASP A 111 -8.95 -0.54 30.76
C ASP A 111 -7.80 -1.48 31.12
N ASP A 112 -8.01 -2.78 30.89
CA ASP A 112 -6.98 -3.80 30.98
C ASP A 112 -5.91 -3.61 29.89
N GLU A 113 -4.71 -4.15 30.13
CA GLU A 113 -3.58 -4.00 29.20
C GLU A 113 -3.90 -4.56 27.81
N ASP A 114 -4.62 -5.69 27.72
CA ASP A 114 -4.99 -6.31 26.44
C ASP A 114 -5.97 -5.43 25.66
N THR A 115 -6.94 -4.81 26.32
CA THR A 115 -7.84 -3.83 25.68
C THR A 115 -7.09 -2.60 25.19
N LYS A 116 -6.14 -2.07 25.96
CA LYS A 116 -5.30 -0.95 25.52
C LYS A 116 -4.47 -1.30 24.29
N LEU A 117 -3.85 -2.49 24.27
CA LEU A 117 -3.04 -2.95 23.13
C LEU A 117 -3.90 -3.14 21.88
N ARG A 118 -5.10 -3.72 22.01
CA ARG A 118 -6.05 -3.86 20.89
C ARG A 118 -6.53 -2.51 20.37
N LEU A 119 -6.84 -1.57 21.26
CA LEU A 119 -7.22 -0.21 20.88
C LEU A 119 -6.11 0.48 20.08
N VAL A 120 -4.85 0.38 20.54
CA VAL A 120 -3.69 0.93 19.82
C VAL A 120 -3.58 0.33 18.42
N ASP A 121 -3.71 -0.99 18.30
CA ASP A 121 -3.61 -1.70 17.02
C ASP A 121 -4.74 -1.29 16.06
N ASP A 122 -5.99 -1.32 16.54
CA ASP A 122 -7.17 -0.94 15.74
C ASP A 122 -7.12 0.51 15.25
N LEU A 123 -6.69 1.45 16.10
CA LEU A 123 -6.55 2.86 15.73
C LEU A 123 -5.37 3.11 14.80
N SER A 124 -4.30 2.33 14.91
CA SER A 124 -3.18 2.40 13.97
C SER A 124 -3.58 1.92 12.56
N LEU A 125 -4.66 1.15 12.45
CA LEU A 125 -5.25 0.64 11.21
C LEU A 125 -6.43 1.49 10.72
N LEU A 126 -6.59 2.74 11.19
CA LEU A 126 -7.78 3.56 10.91
C LEU A 126 -8.05 3.77 9.42
N LYS A 127 -7.04 4.09 8.60
CA LYS A 127 -7.20 4.16 7.12
C LYS A 127 -7.69 2.84 6.54
N ARG A 128 -7.05 1.74 6.92
CA ARG A 128 -7.39 0.39 6.44
C ARG A 128 -8.83 0.04 6.80
N ASN A 129 -9.23 0.35 8.03
CA ASN A 129 -10.61 0.14 8.48
C ASN A 129 -11.59 1.00 7.68
N ALA A 130 -11.29 2.27 7.40
CA ALA A 130 -12.17 3.10 6.57
C ALA A 130 -12.32 2.55 5.14
N MET A 131 -11.21 2.15 4.51
CA MET A 131 -11.21 1.58 3.15
C MET A 131 -11.92 0.22 3.09
N ALA A 132 -11.86 -0.57 4.16
CA ALA A 132 -12.48 -1.89 4.25
C ALA A 132 -14.02 -1.85 4.07
N ALA A 133 -14.70 -0.75 4.38
CA ALA A 133 -16.15 -0.63 4.24
C ALA A 133 -16.64 -0.96 2.82
N ALA A 134 -15.93 -0.47 1.80
CA ALA A 134 -16.27 -0.76 0.40
C ALA A 134 -16.06 -2.24 0.04
N PHE A 135 -15.01 -2.87 0.58
CA PHE A 135 -14.75 -4.30 0.39
C PHE A 135 -15.80 -5.16 1.08
N HIS A 136 -16.19 -4.81 2.30
CA HIS A 136 -17.27 -5.49 3.02
C HIS A 136 -18.57 -5.44 2.24
N LYS A 137 -18.96 -4.27 1.75
CA LYS A 137 -20.16 -4.13 0.90
C LYS A 137 -20.10 -5.01 -0.35
N ALA A 138 -18.94 -5.09 -1.01
CA ALA A 138 -18.76 -5.97 -2.17
C ALA A 138 -18.80 -7.46 -1.78
N PHE A 139 -18.22 -7.83 -0.65
CA PHE A 139 -18.15 -9.22 -0.19
C PHE A 139 -19.49 -9.73 0.34
N ASP A 140 -20.25 -8.89 1.02
CA ASP A 140 -21.62 -9.20 1.44
C ASP A 140 -22.54 -9.35 0.23
N ARG A 141 -22.38 -8.49 -0.78
CA ARG A 141 -23.09 -8.64 -2.05
C ARG A 141 -22.71 -9.93 -2.78
N TYR A 142 -21.44 -10.33 -2.73
CA TYR A 142 -21.01 -11.65 -3.21
C TYR A 142 -21.71 -12.79 -2.45
N ASP A 143 -21.83 -12.72 -1.13
CA ASP A 143 -22.49 -13.75 -0.33
C ASP A 143 -23.99 -13.88 -0.72
N GLU A 144 -24.67 -12.76 -0.96
CA GLU A 144 -26.05 -12.72 -1.46
C GLU A 144 -26.19 -13.37 -2.84
N LEU A 145 -25.33 -13.00 -3.80
CA LEU A 145 -25.35 -13.53 -5.16
C LEU A 145 -25.00 -15.02 -5.16
N SER A 146 -24.02 -15.43 -4.36
CA SER A 146 -23.61 -16.83 -4.23
C SER A 146 -24.75 -17.70 -3.70
N ALA A 147 -25.52 -17.19 -2.72
CA ALA A 147 -26.71 -17.88 -2.22
C ALA A 147 -27.87 -17.90 -3.24
N LYS A 148 -28.10 -16.79 -3.95
CA LYS A 148 -29.17 -16.68 -4.97
C LYS A 148 -28.96 -17.67 -6.13
N TYR A 149 -27.72 -17.82 -6.60
CA TYR A 149 -27.41 -18.63 -7.77
C TYR A 149 -26.89 -20.04 -7.44
N SER A 150 -26.89 -20.48 -6.17
CA SER A 150 -26.35 -21.77 -5.77
C SER A 150 -26.99 -22.97 -6.47
N ASN A 151 -28.28 -22.87 -6.83
CA ASN A 151 -29.07 -23.91 -7.48
C ASN A 151 -29.54 -23.52 -8.89
N SER A 152 -29.07 -22.38 -9.41
CA SER A 152 -29.50 -21.84 -10.71
C SER A 152 -28.55 -22.27 -11.82
N ASN A 153 -29.05 -22.41 -13.05
CA ASN A 153 -28.18 -22.63 -14.21
C ASN A 153 -27.48 -21.32 -14.60
N THR A 154 -26.32 -21.06 -14.02
CA THR A 154 -25.52 -19.83 -14.19
C THR A 154 -25.08 -19.54 -15.63
N TYR A 155 -25.28 -20.50 -16.55
CA TYR A 155 -25.01 -20.33 -17.99
C TYR A 155 -26.21 -19.77 -18.78
N ALA A 156 -27.37 -19.56 -18.15
CA ALA A 156 -28.50 -18.91 -18.80
C ALA A 156 -28.16 -17.46 -19.16
N GLU A 157 -28.51 -17.03 -20.37
CA GLU A 157 -28.20 -15.69 -20.89
C GLU A 157 -28.76 -14.57 -19.99
N GLU A 158 -29.96 -14.78 -19.42
CA GLU A 158 -30.60 -13.84 -18.51
C GLU A 158 -29.74 -13.57 -17.26
N ILE A 159 -29.18 -14.64 -16.67
CA ILE A 159 -28.33 -14.54 -15.47
C ILE A 159 -27.00 -13.85 -15.81
N GLN A 160 -26.43 -14.14 -16.98
CA GLN A 160 -25.21 -13.47 -17.43
C GLN A 160 -25.42 -11.97 -17.67
N GLN A 161 -26.58 -11.58 -18.23
CA GLN A 161 -26.93 -10.17 -18.40
C GLN A 161 -27.17 -9.47 -17.05
N GLU A 162 -27.81 -10.13 -16.10
CA GLU A 162 -28.01 -9.61 -14.73
C GLU A 162 -26.66 -9.38 -14.05
N LEU A 163 -25.77 -10.38 -14.07
CA LEU A 163 -24.41 -10.30 -13.51
C LEU A 163 -23.54 -9.25 -14.21
N ALA A 164 -23.72 -9.04 -15.52
CA ALA A 164 -23.00 -8.00 -16.26
C ALA A 164 -23.42 -6.59 -15.85
N ASN A 165 -24.67 -6.40 -15.43
CA ASN A 165 -25.23 -5.13 -14.98
C ASN A 165 -25.12 -4.89 -13.46
N GLU A 166 -24.54 -5.85 -12.72
CA GLU A 166 -24.30 -5.69 -11.29
C GLU A 166 -23.42 -4.44 -11.01
N PRO A 167 -23.80 -3.58 -10.04
CA PRO A 167 -23.10 -2.34 -9.76
C PRO A 167 -21.63 -2.56 -9.39
N VAL A 168 -20.76 -1.79 -10.03
CA VAL A 168 -19.34 -1.70 -9.69
C VAL A 168 -19.15 -0.61 -8.65
N LEU A 169 -18.49 -0.94 -7.54
CA LEU A 169 -18.09 0.05 -6.55
C LEU A 169 -16.79 0.72 -7.04
N VAL A 170 -16.72 2.04 -6.91
CA VAL A 170 -15.64 2.87 -7.44
C VAL A 170 -15.04 3.66 -6.28
N ILE A 171 -13.73 3.50 -6.06
CA ILE A 171 -13.01 4.17 -4.96
C ILE A 171 -11.86 4.98 -5.55
N LYS A 172 -11.99 6.31 -5.56
CA LYS A 172 -11.00 7.24 -6.13
C LYS A 172 -9.92 7.60 -5.11
N TYR A 173 -9.21 6.59 -4.62
CA TYR A 173 -8.30 6.69 -3.48
C TYR A 173 -7.12 7.67 -3.66
N ARG A 174 -6.69 7.94 -4.89
CA ARG A 174 -5.66 8.96 -5.21
C ARG A 174 -6.17 10.09 -6.10
N GLY A 175 -7.46 10.40 -6.03
CA GLY A 175 -8.09 11.40 -6.88
C GLY A 175 -8.50 10.82 -8.24
N VAL A 176 -8.30 11.58 -9.32
CA VAL A 176 -8.80 11.21 -10.66
C VAL A 176 -7.87 10.23 -11.40
N ASP A 177 -6.61 10.14 -10.96
CA ASP A 177 -5.55 9.45 -11.73
C ASP A 177 -5.51 7.94 -11.47
N GLU A 178 -5.75 7.50 -10.22
CA GLU A 178 -5.77 6.10 -9.82
C GLU A 178 -7.07 5.78 -9.08
N THR A 179 -7.66 4.62 -9.38
CA THR A 179 -8.98 4.21 -8.87
C THR A 179 -9.03 2.71 -8.64
N ILE A 180 -9.72 2.27 -7.59
CA ILE A 180 -10.03 0.86 -7.33
C ILE A 180 -11.48 0.63 -7.74
N TYR A 181 -11.71 -0.44 -8.49
CA TYR A 181 -13.04 -0.91 -8.86
C TYR A 181 -13.29 -2.27 -8.22
N LEU A 182 -14.44 -2.46 -7.59
CA LEU A 182 -14.86 -3.73 -7.02
C LEU A 182 -16.12 -4.19 -7.73
N LYS A 183 -16.07 -5.36 -8.35
CA LYS A 183 -17.21 -6.00 -9.00
C LYS A 183 -17.47 -7.36 -8.37
N PRO A 184 -18.51 -7.50 -7.53
CA PRO A 184 -18.92 -8.80 -7.04
C PRO A 184 -19.62 -9.60 -8.15
N SER A 185 -19.47 -10.92 -8.10
CA SER A 185 -20.16 -11.90 -8.92
C SER A 185 -20.66 -13.02 -7.99
N PHE A 186 -21.35 -14.04 -8.50
CA PHE A 186 -21.82 -15.17 -7.70
C PHE A 186 -20.70 -16.16 -7.29
N ASP A 187 -19.63 -16.23 -8.08
CA ASP A 187 -18.53 -17.19 -7.93
C ASP A 187 -17.20 -16.55 -7.52
N ARG A 188 -17.08 -15.22 -7.61
CA ARG A 188 -15.85 -14.48 -7.38
C ARG A 188 -16.13 -13.02 -7.05
N VAL A 189 -15.12 -12.31 -6.56
CA VAL A 189 -15.08 -10.86 -6.52
C VAL A 189 -13.87 -10.38 -7.30
N THR A 190 -14.10 -9.48 -8.25
CA THR A 190 -13.06 -8.92 -9.10
C THR A 190 -12.66 -7.54 -8.58
N VAL A 191 -11.38 -7.36 -8.25
CA VAL A 191 -10.81 -6.09 -7.80
C VAL A 191 -9.88 -5.57 -8.89
N ILE A 192 -10.16 -4.40 -9.45
CA ILE A 192 -9.39 -3.81 -10.54
C ILE A 192 -8.72 -2.53 -10.04
N PHE A 193 -7.40 -2.50 -10.07
CA PHE A 193 -6.61 -1.30 -9.82
C PHE A 193 -6.31 -0.62 -11.14
N SER A 194 -6.76 0.61 -11.31
CA SER A 194 -6.22 1.52 -12.31
C SER A 194 -5.06 2.27 -11.69
N THR A 195 -3.82 1.91 -12.07
CA THR A 195 -2.60 2.57 -11.62
C THR A 195 -1.98 3.36 -12.76
N MET A 196 -1.36 4.49 -12.43
CA MET A 196 -0.62 5.31 -13.37
C MET A 196 0.88 5.21 -13.09
N PHE A 197 1.69 5.12 -14.14
CA PHE A 197 3.14 5.19 -14.05
C PHE A 197 3.61 6.59 -14.47
N GLN A 198 4.25 7.32 -13.56
CA GLN A 198 4.76 8.67 -13.88
C GLN A 198 6.07 8.65 -14.68
N ASP A 199 6.86 7.59 -14.54
CA ASP A 199 8.17 7.40 -15.18
C ASP A 199 8.10 6.19 -16.12
N GLU A 200 8.56 6.36 -17.35
CA GLU A 200 8.67 5.28 -18.34
C GLU A 200 9.54 4.13 -17.83
N THR A 201 10.56 4.42 -17.02
CA THR A 201 11.39 3.39 -16.38
C THR A 201 10.56 2.53 -15.43
N ASP A 202 9.71 3.16 -14.62
CA ASP A 202 8.83 2.47 -13.67
C ASP A 202 7.74 1.68 -14.39
N LYS A 203 7.28 2.15 -15.56
CA LYS A 203 6.38 1.41 -16.45
C LYS A 203 7.00 0.11 -16.95
N VAL A 204 8.28 0.15 -17.38
CA VAL A 204 9.01 -1.05 -17.84
C VAL A 204 9.23 -2.04 -16.68
N PHE A 205 9.69 -1.56 -15.52
CA PHE A 205 9.82 -2.42 -14.34
C PHE A 205 8.46 -3.00 -13.93
N GLY A 206 7.43 -2.16 -13.87
CA GLY A 206 6.08 -2.53 -13.52
C GLY A 206 5.53 -3.63 -14.42
N LYS A 207 5.75 -3.54 -15.73
CA LYS A 207 5.36 -4.59 -16.69
C LYS A 207 6.01 -5.93 -16.37
N VAL A 208 7.31 -5.96 -16.07
CA VAL A 208 8.02 -7.19 -15.71
C VAL A 208 7.46 -7.77 -14.41
N PHE A 209 7.26 -6.95 -13.38
CA PHE A 209 6.68 -7.40 -12.11
C PHE A 209 5.26 -7.96 -12.31
N LEU A 210 4.40 -7.29 -13.07
CA LEU A 210 3.02 -7.72 -13.30
C LEU A 210 2.96 -9.01 -14.13
N GLN A 211 3.86 -9.17 -15.12
CA GLN A 211 4.00 -10.44 -15.83
C GLN A 211 4.36 -11.57 -14.87
N GLU A 212 5.30 -11.34 -13.94
CA GLU A 212 5.66 -12.32 -12.92
C GLU A 212 4.50 -12.65 -11.97
N PHE A 213 3.63 -11.68 -11.64
CA PHE A 213 2.39 -11.91 -10.89
C PHE A 213 1.40 -12.81 -11.65
N VAL A 214 1.20 -12.56 -12.95
CA VAL A 214 0.33 -13.37 -13.81
C VAL A 214 0.84 -14.81 -13.89
N ASP A 215 2.15 -15.00 -14.02
CA ASP A 215 2.76 -16.33 -14.17
C ASP A 215 3.06 -17.04 -12.82
N ALA A 216 3.00 -16.34 -11.68
CA ALA A 216 3.24 -16.93 -10.35
C ALA A 216 2.33 -18.13 -10.06
N ARG A 217 1.05 -18.05 -10.46
CA ARG A 217 0.08 -19.12 -10.25
C ARG A 217 0.41 -20.39 -11.04
N LYS A 218 1.07 -20.27 -12.20
CA LYS A 218 1.49 -21.40 -13.04
C LYS A 218 2.67 -22.16 -12.43
N ARG A 219 3.51 -21.49 -11.63
CA ARG A 219 4.77 -22.06 -11.10
C ARG A 219 4.62 -22.69 -9.72
N SER A 220 4.04 -21.96 -8.76
CA SER A 220 4.16 -22.36 -7.35
C SER A 220 2.93 -22.09 -6.48
N VAL A 221 2.06 -21.14 -6.84
CA VAL A 221 0.98 -20.69 -5.94
C VAL A 221 -0.41 -20.90 -6.56
N GLN A 222 -0.77 -22.15 -6.83
CA GLN A 222 -2.03 -22.51 -7.51
C GLN A 222 -3.31 -22.04 -6.79
N THR A 223 -3.25 -21.94 -5.46
CA THR A 223 -4.37 -21.58 -4.60
C THR A 223 -4.56 -20.08 -4.41
N ALA A 224 -3.63 -19.24 -4.88
CA ALA A 224 -3.72 -17.78 -4.78
C ALA A 224 -4.78 -17.19 -5.74
N PRO A 225 -5.18 -15.91 -5.51
CA PRO A 225 -5.97 -15.14 -6.47
C PRO A 225 -5.37 -15.16 -7.87
N GLN A 226 -6.23 -15.13 -8.89
CA GLN A 226 -5.75 -14.95 -10.25
C GLN A 226 -5.49 -13.46 -10.49
N VAL A 227 -4.36 -13.15 -11.12
CA VAL A 227 -3.99 -11.79 -11.50
C VAL A 227 -3.98 -11.69 -13.02
N LEU A 228 -4.57 -10.64 -13.56
CA LEU A 228 -4.51 -10.26 -14.97
C LEU A 228 -3.97 -8.84 -15.06
N TYR A 229 -3.28 -8.54 -16.15
CA TYR A 229 -2.76 -7.21 -16.42
C TYR A 229 -3.09 -6.82 -17.85
N THR A 230 -3.72 -5.65 -18.02
CA THR A 230 -3.91 -5.00 -19.32
C THR A 230 -3.27 -3.63 -19.29
N GLN A 231 -2.62 -3.27 -20.39
CA GLN A 231 -1.99 -1.96 -20.56
C GLN A 231 -2.88 -1.11 -21.45
N SER A 232 -3.08 0.16 -21.09
CA SER A 232 -3.88 1.17 -21.79
C SER A 232 -5.38 0.88 -21.88
N GLU A 233 -5.77 -0.35 -22.21
CA GLU A 233 -7.17 -0.75 -22.39
C GLU A 233 -7.81 -1.21 -21.06
N PRO A 234 -8.92 -0.59 -20.63
CA PRO A 234 -9.65 -1.02 -19.46
C PRO A 234 -10.35 -2.37 -19.71
N PRO A 235 -10.40 -3.27 -18.72
CA PRO A 235 -11.23 -4.47 -18.79
C PRO A 235 -12.70 -4.14 -19.08
N LEU A 236 -13.38 -5.03 -19.82
CA LEU A 236 -14.79 -4.86 -20.20
C LEU A 236 -15.71 -4.60 -19.00
N ASP A 237 -15.38 -5.16 -17.83
CA ASP A 237 -16.10 -4.99 -16.58
C ASP A 237 -16.22 -3.54 -16.12
N ILE A 238 -15.25 -2.69 -16.44
CA ILE A 238 -15.21 -1.28 -16.02
C ILE A 238 -15.29 -0.30 -17.19
N ALA A 239 -15.43 -0.80 -18.42
CA ALA A 239 -15.43 0.02 -19.63
C ALA A 239 -16.43 1.19 -19.53
N ARG A 240 -17.63 0.94 -18.99
CA ARG A 240 -18.67 1.97 -18.79
C ARG A 240 -18.28 3.07 -17.79
N HIS A 241 -17.45 2.75 -16.79
CA HIS A 241 -17.02 3.69 -15.75
C HIS A 241 -15.78 4.50 -16.16
N VAL A 242 -15.03 4.01 -17.14
CA VAL A 242 -13.82 4.67 -17.68
C VAL A 242 -14.15 5.53 -18.92
N GLN A 243 -15.34 5.35 -19.51
CA GLN A 243 -15.85 6.17 -20.61
C GLN A 243 -15.97 7.65 -20.20
N GLY A 244 -15.00 8.46 -20.62
CA GLY A 244 -14.95 9.92 -20.38
C GLY A 244 -13.70 10.40 -19.64
N SER A 245 -12.96 9.53 -18.94
CA SER A 245 -11.64 9.87 -18.45
C SER A 245 -10.65 9.74 -19.60
N LYS A 246 -10.37 10.85 -20.29
CA LYS A 246 -9.39 11.00 -21.40
C LYS A 246 -8.83 9.65 -21.88
N GLN A 247 -9.50 9.08 -22.89
CA GLN A 247 -8.94 8.05 -23.75
C GLN A 247 -7.50 8.48 -24.12
N ASP A 248 -6.56 7.54 -24.06
CA ASP A 248 -5.14 7.70 -24.42
C ASP A 248 -4.22 8.35 -23.38
N ASP A 249 -4.25 7.87 -22.13
CA ASP A 249 -3.04 7.94 -21.31
C ASP A 249 -2.34 6.57 -21.37
N ASP A 250 -1.37 6.44 -22.27
CA ASP A 250 -0.52 5.25 -22.46
C ASP A 250 0.17 4.78 -21.17
N ASN A 251 0.12 5.61 -20.12
CA ASN A 251 0.72 5.40 -18.83
C ASN A 251 -0.23 4.77 -17.79
N LYS A 252 -1.48 4.50 -18.16
CA LYS A 252 -2.42 3.75 -17.31
C LYS A 252 -2.28 2.25 -17.53
N GLY A 253 -2.13 1.53 -16.42
CA GLY A 253 -2.17 0.08 -16.35
C GLY A 253 -3.34 -0.38 -15.50
N TYR A 254 -4.02 -1.45 -15.92
CA TYR A 254 -5.10 -2.06 -15.17
C TYR A 254 -4.65 -3.42 -14.64
N VAL A 255 -4.62 -3.55 -13.32
CA VAL A 255 -4.29 -4.81 -12.64
C VAL A 255 -5.57 -5.38 -12.04
N THR A 256 -5.96 -6.56 -12.50
CA THR A 256 -7.19 -7.22 -12.07
C THR A 256 -6.86 -8.42 -11.19
N PHE A 257 -7.32 -8.37 -9.94
CA PHE A 257 -7.30 -9.50 -9.01
C PHE A 257 -8.68 -10.17 -9.00
N VAL A 258 -8.70 -11.48 -9.21
CA VAL A 258 -9.90 -12.30 -9.12
C VAL A 258 -9.83 -13.13 -7.83
N LEU A 259 -10.69 -12.76 -6.88
CA LEU A 259 -10.82 -13.41 -5.58
C LEU A 259 -11.90 -14.48 -5.62
N PHE A 260 -11.48 -15.75 -5.49
CA PHE A 260 -12.36 -16.91 -5.37
C PHE A 260 -12.91 -17.11 -3.95
N PRO A 261 -13.94 -17.98 -3.75
CA PRO A 261 -14.63 -18.17 -2.46
C PRO A 261 -13.68 -18.51 -1.30
N ARG A 262 -12.58 -19.21 -1.59
CA ARG A 262 -11.53 -19.56 -0.61
C ARG A 262 -10.84 -18.34 0.03
N HIS A 263 -10.83 -17.19 -0.65
CA HIS A 263 -10.25 -15.94 -0.15
C HIS A 263 -11.29 -15.08 0.57
N LEU A 264 -12.58 -15.34 0.33
CA LEU A 264 -13.71 -14.55 0.81
C LEU A 264 -14.36 -15.17 2.06
N VAL A 265 -13.73 -16.19 2.66
CA VAL A 265 -14.23 -16.87 3.86
C VAL A 265 -14.35 -15.88 5.02
N LYS A 266 -15.56 -15.75 5.59
CA LYS A 266 -15.85 -14.86 6.72
C LYS A 266 -14.91 -15.09 7.91
N GLY A 267 -14.59 -14.01 8.63
CA GLY A 267 -13.61 -13.98 9.71
C GLY A 267 -12.24 -13.49 9.25
N ASP A 268 -11.18 -13.93 9.93
CA ASP A 268 -9.82 -13.38 9.79
C ASP A 268 -9.25 -13.50 8.37
N LYS A 269 -9.68 -14.51 7.59
CA LYS A 269 -9.22 -14.67 6.21
C LYS A 269 -9.71 -13.55 5.30
N ARG A 270 -10.98 -13.14 5.45
CA ARG A 270 -11.58 -12.01 4.72
C ARG A 270 -10.86 -10.71 5.09
N GLU A 271 -10.65 -10.47 6.37
CA GLU A 271 -9.93 -9.28 6.85
C GLU A 271 -8.48 -9.23 6.31
N ASN A 272 -7.73 -10.32 6.40
CA ASN A 272 -6.37 -10.39 5.86
C ASN A 272 -6.35 -10.18 4.34
N CYS A 273 -7.35 -10.69 3.61
CA CYS A 273 -7.48 -10.47 2.19
C CYS A 273 -7.66 -8.98 1.86
N ILE A 274 -8.55 -8.28 2.58
CA ILE A 274 -8.76 -6.84 2.42
C ILE A 274 -7.45 -6.08 2.63
N SER A 275 -6.74 -6.36 3.73
CA SER A 275 -5.52 -5.63 4.05
C SER A 275 -4.41 -5.81 3.01
N HIS A 276 -4.23 -7.04 2.49
CA HIS A 276 -3.23 -7.30 1.46
C HIS A 276 -3.58 -6.65 0.13
N ILE A 277 -4.87 -6.68 -0.24
CA ILE A 277 -5.34 -6.10 -1.50
C ILE A 277 -5.26 -4.58 -1.44
N GLU A 278 -5.68 -3.94 -0.35
CA GLU A 278 -5.58 -2.48 -0.18
C GLU A 278 -4.13 -1.98 -0.31
N MET A 279 -3.19 -2.69 0.32
CA MET A 279 -1.77 -2.29 0.30
C MET A 279 -1.06 -2.64 -1.02
N PHE A 280 -1.71 -3.35 -1.95
CA PHE A 280 -1.08 -3.84 -3.19
C PHE A 280 -0.35 -2.73 -3.96
N ARG A 281 -0.99 -1.56 -4.14
CA ARG A 281 -0.39 -0.47 -4.91
C ARG A 281 0.88 0.06 -4.25
N SER A 282 0.85 0.29 -2.93
CA SER A 282 2.02 0.74 -2.18
C SER A 282 3.13 -0.31 -2.18
N TYR A 283 2.78 -1.58 -2.02
CA TYR A 283 3.69 -2.71 -2.13
C TYR A 283 4.37 -2.75 -3.51
N PHE A 284 3.59 -2.64 -4.57
CA PHE A 284 4.05 -2.71 -5.94
C PHE A 284 5.03 -1.56 -6.27
N HIS A 285 4.65 -0.32 -5.96
CA HIS A 285 5.50 0.86 -6.19
C HIS A 285 6.75 0.88 -5.30
N TYR A 286 6.68 0.34 -4.09
CA TYR A 286 7.83 0.17 -3.21
C TYR A 286 8.84 -0.82 -3.82
N HIS A 287 8.38 -1.98 -4.29
CA HIS A 287 9.27 -2.99 -4.87
C HIS A 287 9.90 -2.57 -6.19
N ILE A 288 9.20 -1.78 -7.01
CA ILE A 288 9.83 -1.13 -8.18
C ILE A 288 11.02 -0.27 -7.75
N LYS A 289 10.84 0.58 -6.72
CA LYS A 289 11.91 1.44 -6.20
C LYS A 289 13.06 0.63 -5.59
N CYS A 290 12.76 -0.44 -4.86
CA CYS A 290 13.77 -1.36 -4.33
C CYS A 290 14.58 -2.04 -5.45
N SER A 291 13.93 -2.49 -6.52
CA SER A 291 14.59 -3.05 -7.69
C SER A 291 15.52 -2.04 -8.36
N LYS A 292 15.10 -0.78 -8.51
CA LYS A 292 15.98 0.29 -9.02
C LYS A 292 17.20 0.47 -8.12
N ALA A 293 17.02 0.53 -6.79
CA ALA A 293 18.13 0.64 -5.85
C ALA A 293 19.10 -0.56 -5.93
N PHE A 294 18.57 -1.77 -6.10
CA PHE A 294 19.38 -2.97 -6.30
C PHE A 294 20.19 -2.91 -7.60
N MET A 295 19.59 -2.47 -8.70
CA MET A 295 20.29 -2.25 -9.97
C MET A 295 21.40 -1.21 -9.83
N HIS A 296 21.17 -0.11 -9.10
CA HIS A 296 22.22 0.86 -8.80
C HIS A 296 23.39 0.24 -8.03
N SER A 297 23.13 -0.65 -7.07
CA SER A 297 24.19 -1.37 -6.34
C SER A 297 25.02 -2.25 -7.29
N ARG A 298 24.37 -2.98 -8.20
CA ARG A 298 25.04 -3.82 -9.21
C ARG A 298 25.88 -3.01 -10.20
N MET A 299 25.35 -1.86 -10.65
CA MET A 299 26.09 -0.94 -11.52
C MET A 299 27.34 -0.38 -10.83
N ARG A 300 27.22 0.07 -9.57
CA ARG A 300 28.37 0.55 -8.77
C ARG A 300 29.43 -0.55 -8.60
N PHE A 301 29.00 -1.78 -8.32
CA PHE A 301 29.92 -2.92 -8.24
C PHE A 301 30.66 -3.12 -9.57
N ARG A 302 29.96 -3.09 -10.70
CA ARG A 302 30.58 -3.27 -12.02
C ARG A 302 31.55 -2.15 -12.39
N VAL A 303 31.20 -0.89 -12.09
CA VAL A 303 32.09 0.26 -12.28
C VAL A 303 33.35 0.14 -11.43
N LYS A 304 33.22 -0.32 -10.17
CA LYS A 304 34.38 -0.59 -9.31
C LYS A 304 35.32 -1.63 -9.91
N GLU A 305 34.79 -2.69 -10.52
CA GLU A 305 35.61 -3.68 -11.23
C GLU A 305 36.29 -3.09 -12.47
N PHE A 306 35.60 -2.28 -13.26
CA PHE A 306 36.21 -1.61 -14.40
C PHE A 306 37.32 -0.62 -13.98
N LEU A 307 37.13 0.12 -12.89
CA LEU A 307 38.16 0.99 -12.34
C LEU A 307 39.40 0.22 -11.89
N LYS A 308 39.26 -0.99 -11.34
CA LYS A 308 40.42 -1.85 -11.04
C LYS A 308 41.19 -2.22 -12.31
N ILE A 309 40.48 -2.58 -13.38
CA ILE A 309 41.10 -2.91 -14.67
C ILE A 309 41.82 -1.69 -15.25
N LEU A 310 41.19 -0.52 -15.19
CA LEU A 310 41.78 0.74 -15.64
C LEU A 310 43.03 1.11 -14.84
N ASN A 311 42.97 0.99 -13.51
CA ASN A 311 44.10 1.26 -12.63
C ASN A 311 45.26 0.28 -12.89
N ARG A 312 44.96 -0.99 -13.17
CA ARG A 312 45.97 -1.98 -13.57
C ARG A 312 46.61 -1.67 -14.93
N ALA A 313 45.89 -0.99 -15.82
CA ALA A 313 46.42 -0.55 -17.10
C ALA A 313 47.28 0.73 -16.98
N LYS A 314 47.24 1.44 -15.84
CA LYS A 314 48.11 2.58 -15.59
C LYS A 314 49.55 2.08 -15.38
N PRO A 315 50.54 2.59 -16.14
CA PRO A 315 51.93 2.23 -15.91
C PRO A 315 52.36 2.68 -14.50
N GLU A 316 52.88 1.75 -13.68
CA GLU A 316 53.28 2.05 -12.29
C GLU A 316 54.55 2.89 -12.20
N ASN A 317 55.41 2.82 -13.21
CA ASN A 317 56.66 3.56 -13.25
C ASN A 317 56.70 4.42 -14.51
N LEU A 318 56.52 5.73 -14.33
CA LEU A 318 56.77 6.74 -15.36
C LEU A 318 57.90 7.64 -14.88
N ASP A 319 58.89 7.93 -15.73
CA ASP A 319 59.92 8.94 -15.48
C ASP A 319 59.29 10.36 -15.43
N ASP A 320 60.04 11.39 -14.99
CA ASP A 320 59.60 12.80 -15.00
C ASP A 320 59.20 13.31 -16.41
N GLU A 321 59.63 12.61 -17.47
CA GLU A 321 59.25 12.86 -18.88
C GLU A 321 58.06 11.99 -19.37
N GLY A 322 57.42 11.19 -18.51
CA GLY A 322 56.24 10.38 -18.85
C GLY A 322 56.51 9.10 -19.66
N LYS A 323 57.76 8.62 -19.71
CA LYS A 323 58.13 7.34 -20.34
C LYS A 323 58.06 6.19 -19.33
N VAL A 324 57.65 5.00 -19.79
CA VAL A 324 57.56 3.80 -18.94
C VAL A 324 58.96 3.38 -18.50
N ILE A 325 59.23 3.38 -17.19
CA ILE A 325 60.49 2.90 -16.64
C ILE A 325 60.50 1.38 -16.73
N GLU A 326 61.03 0.84 -17.81
CA GLU A 326 61.42 -0.57 -17.86
C GLU A 326 62.52 -0.77 -16.81
N ASN A 327 62.18 -1.33 -15.65
CA ASN A 327 63.19 -1.86 -14.73
C ASN A 327 63.89 -3.04 -15.41
N ARG A 328 64.82 -2.78 -16.34
CA ARG A 328 65.74 -3.76 -16.93
C ARG A 328 66.73 -4.22 -15.86
N LYS A 329 66.25 -5.05 -14.94
CA LYS A 329 67.12 -5.81 -14.04
C LYS A 329 67.67 -6.99 -14.84
N THR A 330 68.99 -7.12 -14.89
CA THR A 330 69.63 -8.37 -15.28
C THR A 330 69.30 -9.45 -14.25
N ALA A 331 69.39 -10.74 -14.61
CA ALA A 331 69.00 -11.85 -13.72
C ALA A 331 69.74 -11.90 -12.36
N SER A 332 70.81 -11.10 -12.17
CA SER A 332 71.55 -10.94 -10.91
C SER A 332 71.17 -9.68 -10.11
N GLY A 333 70.18 -8.90 -10.55
CA GLY A 333 69.61 -7.78 -9.78
C GLY A 333 70.43 -6.48 -9.74
N ARG A 334 71.54 -6.36 -10.47
CA ARG A 334 72.31 -5.10 -10.55
C ARG A 334 71.83 -4.19 -11.69
N ARG A 335 71.71 -2.90 -11.39
CA ARG A 335 71.43 -1.82 -12.35
C ARG A 335 72.72 -1.42 -13.06
N PHE A 336 72.64 -1.06 -14.35
CA PHE A 336 73.75 -0.41 -15.04
C PHE A 336 73.76 1.06 -14.62
N ASP A 337 74.76 1.45 -13.83
CA ASP A 337 75.03 2.87 -13.61
C ASP A 337 75.60 3.45 -14.90
N VAL A 338 74.82 4.33 -15.54
CA VAL A 338 75.30 5.15 -16.64
C VAL A 338 76.25 6.18 -16.03
N LYS A 339 77.56 6.00 -16.23
CA LYS A 339 78.54 7.05 -15.92
C LYS A 339 78.32 8.20 -16.90
N ALA A 340 78.25 9.41 -16.32
CA ALA A 340 78.07 10.70 -17.00
C ALA A 340 79.11 10.96 -18.09
#